data_AF-A0A0C2MWF5-F1
#
_entry.id   AF-A0A0C2MWF5-F1
#
_cell.length_a   1.000
_cell.length_b   1.000
_cell.length_c   1.000
_cell.angle_alpha   90.00
_cell.angle_beta   90.00
_cell.angle_gamma   90.00
#
_symmetry.space_group_name_H-M   'P 1'
#
loop_
_entity.id
_entity.type
_entity.pdbx_description
1 polymer ?
#
loop_
_entity_poly.entity_id
_entity_poly.type
_entity_poly.pdbx_seq_one_letter_code
_entity_poly.pdbx_strand_id
1 'polypeptide(L)'
;MSEQTQVAQVENKPYQPKSEDLVKKLLHIPGICDYHVIMKQSKESRFFCITEMKESARKNRIIVPMDHCLEFLAKLYDVLKFGSEYPSKAPAKAGNEDSRFAFTVSMHTEAGRRYYFDVIDNESVLNLKMSYIYDDRRDSILIDLGSLVAFVGVIEMFQKDYPSITGKDDFHPHRNRRFDKRRGSPRRGSRFNNRGFYNRDSAQSSTRPRQNYNFRPNFEESAERKKSHALKVCSDPAPYQFTNNAKKYMFEIVEGDNTFMRITEAIGDSRKSTLHVPIDCLKQVQSVLAEMNDRFSAARSADATAVKS
;
A
#
# COMPACT_ATOMS: atom_id res chain seq x y z
N MET A 1 -17.65 23.50 -63.20
CA MET A 1 -16.40 23.52 -62.43
C MET A 1 -16.80 23.40 -60.97
N SER A 2 -16.88 22.17 -60.45
CA SER A 2 -17.28 21.90 -59.06
C SER A 2 -16.31 20.90 -58.49
N GLU A 3 -15.31 21.37 -57.74
CA GLU A 3 -14.34 20.54 -57.03
C GLU A 3 -14.99 19.99 -55.76
N GLN A 4 -15.22 18.67 -55.73
CA GLN A 4 -15.54 17.94 -54.51
C GLN A 4 -14.26 17.72 -53.70
N THR A 5 -14.13 18.41 -52.58
CA THR A 5 -13.10 18.17 -51.58
C THR A 5 -13.42 16.86 -50.84
N GLN A 6 -12.63 15.81 -51.09
CA GLN A 6 -12.68 14.58 -50.31
C GLN A 6 -11.99 14.80 -48.96
N VAL A 7 -12.76 14.68 -47.88
CA VAL A 7 -12.26 14.65 -46.50
C VAL A 7 -11.76 13.23 -46.23
N ALA A 8 -10.44 13.04 -46.20
CA ALA A 8 -9.83 11.76 -45.85
C ALA A 8 -10.20 11.38 -44.41
N GLN A 9 -10.90 10.25 -44.27
CA GLN A 9 -11.14 9.61 -42.99
C GLN A 9 -9.80 9.13 -42.41
N VAL A 10 -9.33 9.78 -41.35
CA VAL A 10 -8.21 9.30 -40.56
C VAL A 10 -8.73 8.15 -39.71
N GLU A 11 -8.45 6.92 -40.13
CA GLU A 11 -8.70 5.71 -39.36
C GLU A 11 -8.03 5.82 -37.98
N ASN A 12 -8.84 5.75 -36.93
CA ASN A 12 -8.39 5.62 -35.55
C ASN A 12 -7.74 4.24 -35.37
N LYS A 13 -6.44 4.12 -35.65
CA LYS A 13 -5.69 2.92 -35.29
C LYS A 13 -5.77 2.70 -33.76
N PRO A 14 -6.12 1.50 -33.29
CA PRO A 14 -6.20 1.21 -31.87
C PRO A 14 -4.84 1.42 -31.20
N TYR A 15 -4.88 2.09 -30.05
CA TYR A 15 -3.71 2.39 -29.23
C TYR A 15 -2.96 1.08 -28.89
N GLN A 16 -1.78 0.89 -29.49
CA GLN A 16 -0.88 -0.17 -29.06
C GLN A 16 -0.09 0.32 -27.83
N PRO A 17 -0.10 -0.43 -26.72
CA PRO A 17 0.71 -0.08 -25.57
C PRO A 17 2.19 -0.07 -25.98
N LYS A 18 2.90 1.02 -25.68
CA LYS A 18 4.32 1.23 -26.03
C LYS A 18 5.31 0.31 -25.28
N SER A 19 4.81 -0.57 -24.42
CA SER A 19 5.61 -1.45 -23.57
C SER A 19 4.90 -2.77 -23.34
N GLU A 20 5.66 -3.85 -23.26
CA GLU A 20 5.23 -5.22 -22.98
C GLU A 20 5.54 -5.59 -21.53
N ASP A 21 4.69 -6.43 -20.92
CA ASP A 21 4.87 -6.94 -19.57
C ASP A 21 5.68 -8.25 -19.65
N LEU A 22 6.90 -8.25 -19.12
CA LEU A 22 7.78 -9.43 -19.16
C LEU A 22 7.45 -10.42 -18.05
N VAL A 23 7.32 -9.91 -16.82
CA VAL A 23 7.03 -10.72 -15.63
C VAL A 23 6.13 -9.93 -14.70
N LYS A 24 5.19 -10.62 -14.07
CA LYS A 24 4.30 -10.06 -13.05
C LYS A 24 4.38 -10.92 -11.79
N LYS A 25 4.58 -10.25 -10.65
CA LYS A 25 4.50 -10.84 -9.32
C LYS A 25 3.41 -10.14 -8.52
N LEU A 26 2.64 -10.94 -7.78
CA LEU A 26 1.63 -10.47 -6.85
C LEU A 26 2.20 -10.60 -5.44
N LEU A 27 2.19 -9.51 -4.69
CA LEU A 27 2.56 -9.48 -3.28
C LEU A 27 1.31 -9.16 -2.47
N HIS A 28 0.84 -10.15 -1.71
CA HIS A 28 -0.28 -9.97 -0.78
C HIS A 28 0.27 -9.52 0.57
N ILE A 29 -0.15 -8.34 1.03
CA ILE A 29 0.18 -7.85 2.38
C ILE A 29 -1.07 -7.91 3.24
N PRO A 30 -1.16 -8.85 4.20
CA PRO A 30 -2.34 -9.00 5.05
C PRO A 30 -2.68 -7.70 5.79
N GLY A 31 -3.89 -7.20 5.58
CA GLY A 31 -4.41 -6.04 6.28
C GLY A 31 -3.90 -4.68 5.78
N ILE A 32 -3.22 -4.62 4.62
CA ILE A 32 -2.92 -3.39 3.88
C ILE A 32 -3.61 -3.41 2.52
N CYS A 33 -3.05 -4.11 1.54
CA CYS A 33 -3.62 -4.35 0.22
C CYS A 33 -2.71 -5.29 -0.61
N ASP A 34 -3.17 -5.63 -1.81
CA ASP A 34 -2.37 -6.33 -2.80
C ASP A 34 -1.50 -5.38 -3.62
N TYR A 35 -0.33 -5.86 -4.02
CA TYR A 35 0.60 -5.15 -4.87
C TYR A 35 0.94 -5.96 -6.12
N HIS A 36 0.88 -5.32 -7.28
CA HIS A 36 1.48 -5.85 -8.49
C HIS A 36 2.86 -5.26 -8.70
N VAL A 37 3.86 -6.13 -8.77
CA VAL A 37 5.23 -5.77 -9.15
C VAL A 37 5.48 -6.33 -10.53
N ILE A 38 5.53 -5.46 -11.54
CA ILE A 38 5.53 -5.85 -12.95
C ILE A 38 6.80 -5.34 -13.62
N MET A 39 7.60 -6.24 -14.18
CA MET A 39 8.69 -5.91 -15.08
C MET A 39 8.13 -5.60 -16.47
N LYS A 40 8.51 -4.46 -17.03
CA LYS A 40 8.05 -3.99 -18.33
C LYS A 40 9.23 -3.63 -19.23
N GLN A 41 9.05 -3.81 -20.52
CA GLN A 41 10.04 -3.45 -21.53
C GLN A 41 9.39 -2.68 -22.66
N SER A 42 10.07 -1.61 -23.09
CA SER A 42 9.79 -0.87 -24.31
C SER A 42 10.98 -1.04 -25.27
N LYS A 43 10.90 -0.44 -26.47
CA LYS A 43 11.99 -0.52 -27.46
C LYS A 43 13.33 -0.03 -26.92
N GLU A 44 13.32 0.98 -26.04
CA GLU A 44 14.51 1.71 -25.61
C GLU A 44 14.76 1.63 -24.11
N SER A 45 13.87 1.00 -23.34
CA SER A 45 14.00 1.02 -21.88
C SER A 45 13.33 -0.17 -21.23
N ARG A 46 13.92 -0.62 -20.13
CA ARG A 46 13.37 -1.62 -19.22
C ARG A 46 13.17 -1.00 -17.84
N PHE A 47 12.02 -1.26 -17.25
CA PHE A 47 11.62 -0.66 -15.98
C PHE A 47 10.62 -1.57 -15.26
N PHE A 48 10.58 -1.51 -13.94
CA PHE A 48 9.51 -2.15 -13.19
C PHE A 48 8.53 -1.14 -12.62
N CYS A 49 7.30 -1.60 -12.42
CA CYS A 49 6.22 -0.85 -11.81
C CYS A 49 5.72 -1.59 -10.57
N ILE A 50 5.70 -0.90 -9.42
CA ILE A 50 5.00 -1.34 -8.23
C ILE A 50 3.65 -0.62 -8.21
N THR A 51 2.56 -1.36 -8.34
CA THR A 51 1.20 -0.81 -8.39
C THR A 51 0.39 -1.29 -7.20
N GLU A 52 -0.18 -0.36 -6.47
CA GLU A 52 -1.12 -0.63 -5.38
C GLU A 52 -2.49 -1.01 -5.96
N MET A 53 -3.00 -2.18 -5.56
CA MET A 53 -4.30 -2.68 -5.99
C MET A 53 -5.34 -2.28 -4.95
N LYS A 54 -5.84 -1.05 -5.08
CA LYS A 54 -7.02 -0.55 -4.36
C LYS A 54 -8.20 -0.40 -5.31
N GLU A 55 -9.41 -0.43 -4.75
CA GLU A 55 -10.67 -0.18 -5.48
C GLU A 55 -10.82 1.27 -5.97
N SER A 56 -9.83 2.13 -5.71
CA SER A 56 -9.86 3.53 -6.15
C SER A 56 -9.66 3.67 -7.67
N ALA A 57 -10.37 4.64 -8.26
CA ALA A 57 -10.26 4.97 -9.69
C ALA A 57 -8.83 5.33 -10.14
N ARG A 58 -8.02 5.91 -9.24
CA ARG A 58 -6.60 6.16 -9.47
C ARG A 58 -5.75 5.10 -8.77
N LYS A 59 -4.94 4.39 -9.54
CA LYS A 59 -3.95 3.45 -9.03
C LYS A 59 -2.62 4.16 -8.79
N ASN A 60 -2.16 4.15 -7.54
CA ASN A 60 -0.82 4.62 -7.20
C ASN A 60 0.21 3.65 -7.77
N ARG A 61 1.25 4.19 -8.41
CA ARG A 61 2.34 3.38 -8.94
C ARG A 61 3.68 4.05 -8.73
N ILE A 62 4.67 3.24 -8.40
CA ILE A 62 6.09 3.60 -8.40
C ILE A 62 6.68 3.00 -9.66
N ILE A 63 7.39 3.78 -10.45
CA ILE A 63 8.04 3.29 -11.68
C ILE A 63 9.54 3.52 -11.54
N VAL A 64 10.33 2.46 -11.73
CA VAL A 64 11.78 2.50 -11.56
C VAL A 64 12.46 1.95 -12.81
N PRO A 65 13.22 2.78 -13.55
CA PRO A 65 14.08 2.32 -14.63
C PRO A 65 15.17 1.36 -14.12
N MET A 66 15.52 0.35 -14.91
CA MET A 66 16.52 -0.64 -14.49
C MET A 66 17.93 -0.07 -14.30
N ASP A 67 18.26 1.04 -14.97
CA ASP A 67 19.52 1.79 -14.76
C ASP A 67 19.69 2.27 -13.32
N HIS A 68 18.57 2.49 -12.65
CA HIS A 68 18.48 3.04 -11.32
C HIS A 68 18.09 1.98 -10.28
N CYS A 69 17.96 0.72 -10.68
CA CYS A 69 17.50 -0.36 -9.81
C CYS A 69 18.48 -0.65 -8.66
N LEU A 70 19.79 -0.63 -8.91
CA LEU A 70 20.79 -0.86 -7.86
C LEU A 70 20.77 0.24 -6.79
N GLU A 71 20.70 1.50 -7.20
CA GLU A 71 20.60 2.62 -6.27
C GLU A 71 19.27 2.58 -5.50
N PHE A 72 18.18 2.24 -6.17
CA PHE A 72 16.88 2.05 -5.55
C PHE A 72 16.91 0.93 -4.50
N LEU A 73 17.52 -0.22 -4.83
CA LEU A 73 17.72 -1.34 -3.89
C LEU A 73 18.58 -0.92 -2.70
N ALA A 74 19.66 -0.16 -2.92
CA ALA A 74 20.50 0.35 -1.83
C ALA A 74 19.67 1.21 -0.84
N LYS A 75 18.74 2.03 -1.34
CA LYS A 75 17.84 2.80 -0.47
C LYS A 75 16.85 1.92 0.30
N LEU A 76 16.36 0.83 -0.30
CA LEU A 76 15.54 -0.14 0.44
C LEU A 76 16.35 -0.84 1.53
N TYR A 77 17.62 -1.14 1.28
CA TYR A 77 18.52 -1.71 2.27
C TYR A 77 18.83 -0.75 3.41
N ASP A 78 19.04 0.54 3.13
CA ASP A 78 19.18 1.57 4.17
C ASP A 78 17.95 1.57 5.10
N VAL A 79 16.75 1.47 4.53
CA VAL A 79 15.48 1.42 5.27
C VAL A 79 15.35 0.13 6.10
N LEU A 80 15.70 -1.04 5.54
CA LEU A 80 15.69 -2.31 6.28
C LEU A 80 16.70 -2.30 7.44
N LYS A 81 17.89 -1.77 7.20
CA LYS A 81 18.93 -1.61 8.23
C LYS A 81 18.43 -0.73 9.36
N PHE A 82 17.86 0.44 9.04
CA PHE A 82 17.23 1.30 10.04
C PHE A 82 16.18 0.53 10.86
N GLY A 83 15.28 -0.21 10.20
CA GLY A 83 14.26 -1.01 10.87
C GLY A 83 14.81 -2.03 11.86
N SER A 84 15.91 -2.70 11.52
CA SER A 84 16.58 -3.68 12.39
C SER A 84 17.24 -3.04 13.62
N GLU A 85 17.73 -1.81 13.49
CA GLU A 85 18.40 -1.07 14.57
C GLU A 85 17.41 -0.21 15.38
N TYR A 86 16.18 -0.01 14.89
CA TYR A 86 15.20 0.86 15.53
C TYR A 86 14.80 0.40 16.95
N PRO A 87 14.54 -0.89 17.23
CA PRO A 87 14.12 -1.33 18.58
C PRO A 87 15.14 -1.03 19.68
N SER A 88 16.44 -0.99 19.35
CA SER A 88 17.50 -0.67 20.31
C SER A 88 17.72 0.83 20.49
N LYS A 89 17.18 1.65 19.58
CA LYS A 89 17.30 3.12 19.56
C LYS A 89 15.96 3.83 19.77
N ALA A 90 14.88 3.07 20.00
CA ALA A 90 13.54 3.62 20.12
C ALA A 90 13.53 4.67 21.25
N PRO A 91 13.18 5.93 20.97
CA PRO A 91 13.20 6.98 21.97
C PRO A 91 12.24 6.57 23.09
N ALA A 92 12.76 6.50 24.32
CA ALA A 92 11.97 6.31 25.52
C ALA A 92 11.06 7.54 25.70
N LYS A 93 9.90 7.54 25.01
CA LYS A 93 8.83 8.55 25.03
C LYS A 93 9.33 9.96 25.39
N ALA A 94 10.14 10.56 24.53
CA ALA A 94 10.41 11.99 24.59
C ALA A 94 9.40 12.69 23.68
N GLY A 95 8.42 13.36 24.28
CA GLY A 95 7.38 14.11 23.60
C GLY A 95 7.92 15.32 22.85
N ASN A 96 8.41 15.11 21.63
CA ASN A 96 8.67 16.18 20.68
C ASN A 96 8.04 15.81 19.33
N GLU A 97 6.90 16.44 19.04
CA GLU A 97 5.89 16.07 18.02
C GLU A 97 6.23 16.49 16.58
N ASP A 98 7.45 16.98 16.30
CA ASP A 98 7.66 17.70 15.04
C ASP A 98 8.14 16.83 13.86
N SER A 99 8.61 15.60 14.10
CA SER A 99 8.98 14.70 12.98
C SER A 99 7.97 13.57 12.81
N ARG A 100 7.09 13.74 11.82
CA ARG A 100 6.14 12.70 11.35
C ARG A 100 6.84 11.42 10.85
N PHE A 101 8.15 11.48 10.60
CA PHE A 101 8.95 10.40 10.04
C PHE A 101 10.08 10.03 11.00
N ALA A 102 10.22 8.72 11.27
CA ALA A 102 11.28 8.14 12.07
C ALA A 102 12.60 8.06 11.30
N PHE A 103 12.53 7.91 9.97
CA PHE A 103 13.68 7.88 9.08
C PHE A 103 13.26 8.32 7.68
N THR A 104 14.12 9.08 6.98
CA THR A 104 13.88 9.48 5.59
C THR A 104 15.18 9.32 4.80
N VAL A 105 15.08 8.64 3.67
CA VAL A 105 16.11 8.66 2.63
C VAL A 105 15.47 8.98 1.29
N SER A 106 16.24 9.54 0.36
CA SER A 106 15.74 9.90 -0.97
C SER A 106 16.74 9.54 -2.06
N MET A 107 16.22 9.45 -3.28
CA MET A 107 16.96 9.18 -4.50
C MET A 107 16.43 10.09 -5.61
N HIS A 108 17.32 10.60 -6.44
CA HIS A 108 16.98 11.51 -7.54
C HIS A 108 17.69 11.05 -8.82
N THR A 109 17.00 11.06 -9.96
CA THR A 109 17.59 10.74 -11.26
C THR A 109 17.81 12.00 -12.09
N GLU A 110 18.75 11.93 -13.03
CA GLU A 110 19.04 13.02 -13.97
C GLU A 110 17.82 13.40 -14.82
N ALA A 111 16.97 12.42 -15.12
CA ALA A 111 15.71 12.64 -15.83
C ALA A 111 14.65 13.38 -14.99
N GLY A 112 14.95 13.74 -13.74
CA GLY A 112 14.08 14.50 -12.85
C GLY A 112 13.12 13.66 -12.02
N ARG A 113 13.31 12.34 -11.95
CA ARG A 113 12.54 11.47 -11.05
C ARG A 113 13.02 11.67 -9.62
N ARG A 114 12.07 11.71 -8.69
CA ARG A 114 12.38 11.80 -7.26
C ARG A 114 11.66 10.70 -6.51
N TYR A 115 12.42 9.96 -5.72
CA TYR A 115 11.91 8.92 -4.85
C TYR A 115 12.19 9.32 -3.40
N TYR A 116 11.17 9.20 -2.56
CA TYR A 116 11.28 9.43 -1.13
C TYR A 116 10.86 8.16 -0.40
N PHE A 117 11.67 7.77 0.58
CA PHE A 117 11.48 6.58 1.39
C PHE A 117 11.37 7.02 2.84
N ASP A 118 10.13 7.29 3.26
CA ASP A 118 9.82 7.84 4.57
C ASP A 118 9.30 6.73 5.48
N VAL A 119 10.05 6.38 6.51
CA VAL A 119 9.61 5.44 7.55
C VAL A 119 8.80 6.20 8.59
N ILE A 120 7.58 5.75 8.82
CA ILE A 120 6.64 6.29 9.79
C ILE A 120 6.57 5.28 10.95
N ASP A 121 6.80 5.74 12.16
CA ASP A 121 6.50 4.97 13.38
C ASP A 121 5.08 5.31 13.83
N ASN A 122 4.18 4.33 13.75
CA ASN A 122 2.85 4.40 14.32
C ASN A 122 2.77 3.36 15.44
N GLU A 123 2.90 3.80 16.69
CA GLU A 123 2.75 2.93 17.88
C GLU A 123 3.67 1.70 17.87
N SER A 124 4.95 1.88 17.53
CA SER A 124 5.96 0.82 17.37
C SER A 124 5.81 -0.02 16.10
N VAL A 125 4.91 0.38 15.19
CA VAL A 125 4.75 -0.24 13.88
C VAL A 125 5.40 0.64 12.82
N LEU A 126 6.51 0.16 12.29
CA LEU A 126 7.22 0.84 11.22
C LEU A 126 6.57 0.56 9.86
N ASN A 127 6.15 1.63 9.19
CA ASN A 127 5.63 1.59 7.84
C ASN A 127 6.49 2.45 6.92
N LEU A 128 6.89 1.91 5.77
CA LEU A 128 7.55 2.68 4.72
C LEU A 128 6.49 3.31 3.81
N LYS A 129 6.45 4.64 3.78
CA LYS A 129 5.79 5.41 2.72
C LYS A 129 6.80 5.67 1.60
N MET A 130 6.57 5.05 0.45
CA MET A 130 7.38 5.25 -0.74
C MET A 130 6.65 6.22 -1.67
N SER A 131 7.25 7.39 -1.94
CA SER A 131 6.69 8.39 -2.84
C SER A 131 7.52 8.50 -4.11
N TYR A 132 6.85 8.65 -5.25
CA TYR A 132 7.44 8.84 -6.56
C TYR A 132 6.88 10.12 -7.21
N ILE A 133 7.79 11.00 -7.62
CA ILE A 133 7.45 12.26 -8.28
C ILE A 133 8.13 12.31 -9.65
N TYR A 134 7.33 12.55 -10.70
CA TYR A 134 7.81 12.72 -12.06
C TYR A 134 6.78 13.46 -12.93
N ASP A 135 7.21 14.47 -13.70
CA ASP A 135 6.35 15.24 -14.63
C ASP A 135 5.05 15.75 -13.95
N ASP A 136 5.20 16.43 -12.81
CA ASP A 136 4.13 16.93 -11.92
C ASP A 136 3.19 15.87 -11.33
N ARG A 137 3.40 14.60 -11.66
CA ARG A 137 2.67 13.48 -11.06
C ARG A 137 3.39 13.04 -9.80
N ARG A 138 2.64 13.04 -8.69
CA ARG A 138 3.03 12.43 -7.42
C ARG A 138 2.15 11.22 -7.14
N ASP A 139 2.78 10.07 -6.97
CA ASP A 139 2.15 8.83 -6.51
C ASP A 139 2.87 8.36 -5.23
N SER A 140 2.16 7.70 -4.32
CA SER A 140 2.76 7.13 -3.12
C SER A 140 2.08 5.84 -2.73
N ILE A 141 2.86 4.89 -2.20
CA ILE A 141 2.38 3.61 -1.67
C ILE A 141 2.87 3.42 -0.23
N LEU A 142 2.20 2.56 0.53
CA LEU A 142 2.52 2.31 1.94
C LEU A 142 2.77 0.82 2.19
N ILE A 143 3.97 0.47 2.61
CA ILE A 143 4.42 -0.91 2.80
C ILE A 143 4.80 -1.07 4.26
N ASP A 144 4.33 -2.12 4.95
CA ASP A 144 4.86 -2.43 6.28
C ASP A 144 6.31 -2.90 6.16
N LEU A 145 7.14 -2.52 7.13
CA LEU A 145 8.58 -2.76 7.01
C LEU A 145 8.93 -4.26 7.00
N GLY A 146 8.11 -5.11 7.61
CA GLY A 146 8.27 -6.57 7.58
C GLY A 146 8.08 -7.15 6.18
N SER A 147 7.07 -6.69 5.44
CA SER A 147 6.81 -7.12 4.07
C SER A 147 7.79 -6.52 3.06
N LEU A 148 8.54 -5.46 3.39
CA LEU A 148 9.51 -4.84 2.48
C LEU A 148 10.55 -5.86 1.97
N VAL A 149 10.90 -6.86 2.79
CA VAL A 149 11.81 -7.95 2.40
C VAL A 149 11.32 -8.69 1.16
N ALA A 150 10.01 -8.92 1.02
CA ALA A 150 9.43 -9.57 -0.15
C ALA A 150 9.55 -8.71 -1.41
N PHE A 151 9.41 -7.38 -1.29
CA PHE A 151 9.63 -6.46 -2.41
C PHE A 151 11.08 -6.47 -2.84
N VAL A 152 12.02 -6.40 -1.87
CA VAL A 152 13.46 -6.47 -2.15
C VAL A 152 13.77 -7.76 -2.92
N GLY A 153 13.32 -8.93 -2.46
CA GLY A 153 13.58 -10.19 -3.15
C GLY A 153 13.03 -10.23 -4.60
N VAL A 154 11.85 -9.66 -4.84
CA VAL A 154 11.31 -9.54 -6.21
C VAL A 154 12.14 -8.59 -7.07
N ILE A 155 12.57 -7.46 -6.53
CA ILE A 155 13.36 -6.45 -7.26
C ILE A 155 14.77 -6.98 -7.53
N GLU A 156 15.37 -7.76 -6.63
CA GLU A 156 16.65 -8.43 -6.85
C GLU A 156 16.56 -9.49 -7.95
N MET A 157 15.50 -10.30 -7.95
CA MET A 157 15.21 -11.23 -9.04
C MET A 157 15.10 -10.45 -10.36
N PHE A 158 14.40 -9.32 -10.38
CA PHE A 158 14.34 -8.44 -11.55
C PHE A 158 15.71 -7.91 -11.98
N GLN A 159 16.54 -7.46 -11.04
CA GLN A 159 17.88 -6.97 -11.33
C GLN A 159 18.76 -8.05 -11.95
N LYS A 160 18.66 -9.29 -11.46
CA LYS A 160 19.43 -10.43 -11.93
C LYS A 160 18.99 -10.89 -13.32
N ASP A 161 17.68 -11.08 -13.51
CA ASP A 161 17.15 -11.73 -14.70
C ASP A 161 16.89 -10.74 -15.85
N TYR A 162 16.73 -9.45 -15.52
CA TYR A 162 16.29 -8.41 -16.44
C TYR A 162 17.12 -7.12 -16.31
N PRO A 163 18.44 -7.14 -16.62
CA PRO A 163 19.30 -5.96 -16.51
C PRO A 163 18.87 -4.81 -17.44
N SER A 164 19.46 -3.62 -17.26
CA SER A 164 19.18 -2.51 -18.17
C SER A 164 19.57 -2.81 -19.62
N ILE A 165 18.87 -2.17 -20.57
CA ILE A 165 19.10 -2.30 -22.01
C ILE A 165 20.09 -1.22 -22.50
N THR A 166 19.92 0.03 -22.06
CA THR A 166 20.67 1.18 -22.61
C THR A 166 21.73 1.73 -21.66
N GLY A 167 21.68 1.37 -20.37
CA GLY A 167 22.57 1.94 -19.35
C GLY A 167 22.26 3.42 -19.05
N LYS A 168 21.14 3.95 -19.55
CA LYS A 168 20.69 5.33 -19.40
C LYS A 168 19.19 5.37 -19.13
N ASP A 169 18.77 6.31 -18.27
CA ASP A 169 17.36 6.54 -17.95
C ASP A 169 16.60 7.17 -19.14
N ASP A 170 16.29 6.33 -20.12
CA ASP A 170 15.60 6.72 -21.37
C ASP A 170 14.07 6.53 -21.25
N PHE A 171 13.57 6.10 -20.09
CA PHE A 171 12.14 5.93 -19.89
C PHE A 171 11.47 7.30 -19.81
N HIS A 172 10.48 7.58 -20.66
CA HIS A 172 9.67 8.79 -20.57
C HIS A 172 8.19 8.46 -20.82
N PRO A 173 7.39 8.20 -19.76
CA PRO A 173 6.00 7.74 -19.91
C PRO A 173 5.10 8.74 -20.65
N HIS A 174 5.49 10.02 -20.71
CA HIS A 174 4.65 11.13 -21.16
C HIS A 174 5.25 11.98 -22.30
N ARG A 175 6.25 11.49 -23.04
CA ARG A 175 6.85 12.24 -24.19
C ARG A 175 5.93 12.39 -25.43
N ASN A 176 4.61 12.43 -25.21
CA ASN A 176 3.56 12.75 -26.18
C ASN A 176 2.64 13.90 -25.68
N ARG A 177 3.12 14.83 -24.85
CA ARG A 177 2.44 16.14 -24.75
C ARG A 177 2.86 16.99 -25.94
N ARG A 178 2.00 17.00 -26.96
CA ARG A 178 1.96 17.96 -28.08
C ARG A 178 1.77 19.42 -27.60
N PHE A 179 2.61 19.90 -26.69
CA PHE A 179 2.59 21.28 -26.20
C PHE A 179 4.00 21.89 -26.17
N ASP A 180 4.64 21.85 -27.33
CA ASP A 180 5.63 22.85 -27.76
C ASP A 180 4.96 24.16 -28.24
N LYS A 181 3.77 24.48 -27.73
CA LYS A 181 3.06 25.73 -28.04
C LYS A 181 2.71 26.43 -26.73
N ARG A 182 3.69 27.14 -26.14
CA ARG A 182 3.51 28.36 -25.31
C ARG A 182 4.81 28.91 -24.68
N ARG A 183 5.99 28.68 -25.25
CA ARG A 183 7.07 29.68 -25.12
C ARG A 183 6.72 30.84 -26.04
N GLY A 184 6.12 31.90 -25.48
CA GLY A 184 5.86 33.13 -26.25
C GLY A 184 4.76 34.02 -25.69
N SER A 185 4.89 34.52 -24.47
CA SER A 185 4.37 35.86 -24.13
C SER A 185 5.08 36.41 -22.90
N PRO A 186 5.90 37.48 -23.02
CA PRO A 186 6.41 38.19 -21.87
C PRO A 186 5.34 39.19 -21.42
N ARG A 187 4.62 38.92 -20.33
CA ARG A 187 3.88 40.00 -19.65
C ARG A 187 4.78 40.67 -18.61
N ARG A 188 5.48 41.68 -19.12
CA ARG A 188 5.78 42.97 -18.48
C ARG A 188 4.88 43.25 -17.27
N GLY A 189 5.51 43.61 -16.15
CA GLY A 189 4.80 44.01 -14.93
C GLY A 189 4.06 45.34 -15.05
N SER A 190 3.18 45.59 -14.09
CA SER A 190 2.93 46.90 -13.51
C SER A 190 2.22 46.76 -12.17
N ARG A 191 2.58 47.66 -11.26
CA ARG A 191 2.18 47.86 -9.87
C ARG A 191 0.69 48.19 -9.71
N PHE A 192 0.10 47.95 -8.53
CA PHE A 192 -0.50 48.98 -7.63
C PHE A 192 -1.37 48.37 -6.49
N ASN A 193 -0.91 48.60 -5.25
CA ASN A 193 -1.53 48.92 -3.94
C ASN A 193 -2.98 48.51 -3.52
N ASN A 194 -3.04 47.78 -2.39
CA ASN A 194 -3.63 48.09 -1.07
C ASN A 194 -5.05 48.70 -0.85
N ARG A 195 -5.72 48.16 0.19
CA ARG A 195 -6.89 48.62 1.00
C ARG A 195 -8.29 48.45 0.37
N GLY A 196 -9.36 48.07 1.10
CA GLY A 196 -9.55 47.92 2.54
C GLY A 196 -10.92 47.33 2.93
N PHE A 197 -11.04 47.13 4.24
CA PHE A 197 -12.17 46.69 5.06
C PHE A 197 -13.53 47.34 4.74
N TYR A 198 -14.61 46.55 4.85
CA TYR A 198 -15.79 46.84 5.70
C TYR A 198 -16.46 45.54 6.19
N ASN A 199 -16.61 45.43 7.50
CA ASN A 199 -17.67 44.67 8.16
C ASN A 199 -18.98 45.46 8.08
N ARG A 200 -20.12 44.80 7.84
CA ARG A 200 -21.36 45.11 8.56
C ARG A 200 -22.35 43.95 8.54
N ASP A 201 -22.81 43.63 9.74
CA ASP A 201 -23.73 42.60 10.17
C ASP A 201 -25.20 42.81 9.78
N SER A 202 -25.99 41.74 10.05
CA SER A 202 -27.45 41.63 10.21
C SER A 202 -28.28 41.59 8.91
N ALA A 203 -29.27 40.72 8.71
CA ALA A 203 -30.19 40.07 9.66
C ALA A 203 -30.79 38.75 9.10
N GLN A 204 -31.32 37.94 10.02
CA GLN A 204 -32.10 36.72 9.79
C GLN A 204 -33.39 37.00 9.00
N SER A 205 -33.75 36.11 8.05
CA SER A 205 -35.15 35.84 7.73
C SER A 205 -35.34 34.36 7.44
N SER A 206 -36.24 33.77 8.20
CA SER A 206 -36.71 32.39 8.11
C SER A 206 -37.49 32.15 6.82
N THR A 207 -37.25 31.00 6.19
CA THR A 207 -38.31 30.24 5.49
C THR A 207 -37.81 28.81 5.28
N ARG A 208 -38.40 27.87 6.02
CA ARG A 208 -38.32 26.42 5.77
C ARG A 208 -39.14 26.07 4.52
N PRO A 209 -38.74 25.05 3.77
CA PRO A 209 -39.69 24.12 3.20
C PRO A 209 -39.56 22.74 3.85
N ARG A 210 -40.67 22.25 4.41
CA ARG A 210 -40.91 20.85 4.75
C ARG A 210 -41.03 20.03 3.46
N GLN A 211 -40.33 18.90 3.37
CA GLN A 211 -40.82 17.76 2.60
C GLN A 211 -40.62 16.48 3.41
N ASN A 212 -41.76 15.93 3.83
CA ASN A 212 -41.94 14.58 4.35
C ASN A 212 -41.81 13.58 3.20
N TYR A 213 -41.00 12.54 3.36
CA TYR A 213 -41.18 11.28 2.65
C TYR A 213 -41.15 10.13 3.64
N ASN A 214 -42.33 9.57 3.89
CA ASN A 214 -42.53 8.32 4.59
C ASN A 214 -42.15 7.17 3.65
N PHE A 215 -41.05 6.48 3.94
CA PHE A 215 -40.79 5.15 3.37
C PHE A 215 -41.17 4.09 4.40
N ARG A 216 -42.23 3.34 4.09
CA ARG A 216 -42.67 2.12 4.77
C ARG A 216 -41.93 0.93 4.13
N PRO A 217 -41.18 0.11 4.87
CA PRO A 217 -40.90 -1.25 4.45
C PRO A 217 -41.94 -2.17 5.09
N ASN A 218 -42.83 -2.72 4.26
CA ASN A 218 -43.53 -3.96 4.58
C ASN A 218 -42.47 -5.07 4.68
N PHE A 219 -42.34 -5.68 5.84
CA PHE A 219 -41.77 -7.02 5.95
C PHE A 219 -42.74 -7.84 6.79
N GLU A 220 -43.39 -8.79 6.13
CA GLU A 220 -44.20 -9.80 6.79
C GLU A 220 -43.36 -10.57 7.80
N GLU A 221 -43.96 -10.64 8.98
CA GLU A 221 -43.51 -11.27 10.19
C GLU A 221 -43.44 -12.79 10.01
N SER A 222 -42.25 -13.31 9.70
CA SER A 222 -41.94 -14.72 9.95
C SER A 222 -41.59 -14.88 11.43
N ALA A 223 -42.61 -15.22 12.21
CA ALA A 223 -42.54 -15.55 13.63
C ALA A 223 -41.79 -16.88 13.83
N GLU A 224 -40.46 -16.88 13.76
CA GLU A 224 -39.64 -17.98 14.27
C GLU A 224 -38.16 -17.56 14.43
N ARG A 225 -37.87 -16.69 15.41
CA ARG A 225 -36.51 -16.57 15.96
C ARG A 225 -36.54 -16.84 17.44
N LYS A 226 -36.18 -18.08 17.76
CA LYS A 226 -35.87 -18.56 19.10
C LYS A 226 -34.84 -17.65 19.76
N LYS A 227 -35.02 -17.44 21.07
CA LYS A 227 -34.18 -16.73 22.02
C LYS A 227 -32.68 -16.85 21.68
N SER A 228 -32.05 -15.76 21.24
CA SER A 228 -30.60 -15.67 21.16
C SER A 228 -30.04 -15.63 22.59
N HIS A 229 -29.61 -16.77 23.11
CA HIS A 229 -28.84 -16.81 24.34
C HIS A 229 -27.52 -16.08 24.08
N ALA A 230 -27.26 -15.02 24.85
CA ALA A 230 -25.99 -14.32 24.79
C ALA A 230 -24.87 -15.30 25.14
N LEU A 231 -23.92 -15.48 24.22
CA LEU A 231 -22.76 -16.35 24.43
C LEU A 231 -21.96 -15.84 25.62
N LYS A 232 -21.66 -16.74 26.57
CA LYS A 232 -20.82 -16.41 27.71
C LYS A 232 -19.37 -16.62 27.29
N VAL A 233 -18.62 -15.53 27.17
CA VAL A 233 -17.17 -15.62 27.09
C VAL A 233 -16.70 -16.06 28.48
N CYS A 234 -16.01 -17.21 28.55
CA CYS A 234 -15.53 -17.75 29.82
C CYS A 234 -14.63 -16.69 30.48
N SER A 235 -14.97 -16.28 31.70
CA SER A 235 -14.47 -15.06 32.34
C SER A 235 -13.19 -15.31 33.16
N ASP A 236 -12.37 -16.29 32.76
CA ASP A 236 -11.13 -16.67 33.46
C ASP A 236 -9.93 -15.80 32.99
N PRO A 237 -8.86 -15.67 33.80
CA PRO A 237 -8.07 -14.45 33.94
C PRO A 237 -7.15 -14.23 32.74
N ALA A 238 -7.50 -13.19 31.97
CA ALA A 238 -6.79 -12.71 30.79
C ALA A 238 -6.69 -13.74 29.64
N PRO A 239 -7.24 -13.44 28.44
CA PRO A 239 -7.07 -14.32 27.29
C PRO A 239 -5.59 -14.57 27.02
N TYR A 240 -5.24 -15.81 26.72
CA TYR A 240 -3.88 -16.14 26.28
C TYR A 240 -3.59 -15.29 25.05
N GLN A 241 -2.50 -14.51 25.11
CA GLN A 241 -2.17 -13.59 24.05
C GLN A 241 -0.67 -13.54 23.84
N PHE A 242 -0.26 -13.39 22.59
CA PHE A 242 1.10 -13.04 22.26
C PHE A 242 1.10 -11.97 21.17
N THR A 243 2.19 -11.21 21.13
CA THR A 243 2.42 -10.17 20.13
C THR A 243 3.54 -10.63 19.22
N ASN A 244 3.31 -10.56 17.91
CA ASN A 244 4.34 -10.72 16.90
C ASN A 244 4.32 -9.48 16.02
N ASN A 245 5.33 -8.61 16.15
CA ASN A 245 5.36 -7.28 15.55
C ASN A 245 4.11 -6.47 15.97
N ALA A 246 3.42 -5.87 15.00
CA ALA A 246 2.19 -5.10 15.15
C ALA A 246 0.93 -5.93 15.45
N LYS A 247 1.06 -7.26 15.39
CA LYS A 247 -0.08 -8.17 15.45
C LYS A 247 -0.21 -8.71 16.86
N LYS A 248 -1.36 -8.47 17.46
CA LYS A 248 -1.78 -9.07 18.72
C LYS A 248 -2.68 -10.25 18.40
N TYR A 249 -2.27 -11.44 18.82
CA TYR A 249 -3.06 -12.65 18.72
C TYR A 249 -3.69 -12.93 20.08
N MET A 250 -5.02 -13.06 20.14
CA MET A 250 -5.76 -13.38 21.36
C MET A 250 -6.47 -14.71 21.19
N PHE A 251 -6.38 -15.56 22.19
CA PHE A 251 -6.95 -16.90 22.22
C PHE A 251 -7.97 -16.93 23.37
N GLU A 252 -9.23 -17.11 23.03
CA GLU A 252 -10.36 -17.04 23.96
C GLU A 252 -11.19 -18.33 23.84
N ILE A 253 -11.58 -18.93 24.96
CA ILE A 253 -12.59 -20.00 24.94
C ILE A 253 -13.97 -19.35 25.08
N VAL A 254 -14.83 -19.61 24.09
CA VAL A 254 -16.21 -19.12 24.06
C VAL A 254 -17.12 -20.29 24.39
N GLU A 255 -17.89 -20.17 25.47
CA GLU A 255 -18.83 -21.19 25.93
C GLU A 255 -20.24 -20.88 25.41
N GLY A 256 -20.90 -21.92 24.93
CA GLY A 256 -22.26 -21.89 24.38
C GLY A 256 -22.70 -23.29 23.98
N ASP A 257 -23.72 -23.40 23.13
CA ASP A 257 -24.20 -24.70 22.63
C ASP A 257 -23.10 -25.49 21.88
N ASN A 258 -22.13 -24.76 21.30
CA ASN A 258 -20.89 -25.31 20.76
C ASN A 258 -19.72 -24.57 21.41
N THR A 259 -18.99 -25.20 22.32
CA THR A 259 -17.78 -24.60 22.90
C THR A 259 -16.65 -24.61 21.86
N PHE A 260 -16.00 -23.46 21.66
CA PHE A 260 -14.89 -23.33 20.71
C PHE A 260 -13.83 -22.35 21.19
N MET A 261 -12.61 -22.52 20.69
CA MET A 261 -11.53 -21.55 20.81
C MET A 261 -11.63 -20.53 19.68
N ARG A 262 -11.68 -19.25 20.04
CA ARG A 262 -11.60 -18.11 19.12
C ARG A 262 -10.18 -17.58 19.12
N ILE A 263 -9.56 -17.54 17.94
CA ILE A 263 -8.27 -16.89 17.70
C ILE A 263 -8.54 -15.58 16.98
N THR A 264 -8.20 -14.46 17.60
CA THR A 264 -8.39 -13.12 17.04
C THR A 264 -7.04 -12.49 16.71
N GLU A 265 -6.86 -12.04 15.47
CA GLU A 265 -5.75 -11.16 15.09
C GLU A 265 -6.22 -9.70 15.14
N ALA A 266 -5.52 -8.88 15.91
CA ALA A 266 -5.69 -7.44 15.97
C ALA A 266 -4.39 -6.73 15.53
N ILE A 267 -4.53 -5.62 14.82
CA ILE A 267 -3.41 -4.73 14.45
C ILE A 267 -3.79 -3.32 14.90
N GLY A 268 -3.07 -2.80 15.91
CA GLY A 268 -3.50 -1.63 16.67
C GLY A 268 -4.88 -1.87 17.31
N ASP A 269 -5.77 -0.88 17.22
CA ASP A 269 -7.16 -0.99 17.69
C ASP A 269 -8.12 -1.70 16.71
N SER A 270 -7.64 -2.03 15.51
CA SER A 270 -8.47 -2.67 14.48
C SER A 270 -8.42 -4.20 14.60
N ARG A 271 -9.58 -4.83 14.86
CA ARG A 271 -9.74 -6.29 14.76
C ARG A 271 -9.80 -6.68 13.29
N LYS A 272 -8.90 -7.57 12.84
CA LYS A 272 -8.73 -7.88 11.41
C LYS A 272 -9.24 -9.26 11.00
N SER A 273 -9.11 -10.27 11.85
CA SER A 273 -9.60 -11.61 11.53
C SER A 273 -9.87 -12.45 12.77
N THR A 274 -10.83 -13.37 12.65
CA THR A 274 -11.19 -14.32 13.70
C THR A 274 -11.30 -15.72 13.11
N LEU A 275 -10.62 -16.69 13.72
CA LEU A 275 -10.76 -18.12 13.44
C LEU A 275 -11.45 -18.80 14.61
N HIS A 276 -12.40 -19.69 14.33
CA HIS A 276 -13.08 -20.49 15.32
C HIS A 276 -12.67 -21.95 15.18
N VAL A 277 -12.18 -22.55 16.26
CA VAL A 277 -11.73 -23.93 16.33
C VAL A 277 -12.59 -24.66 17.35
N PRO A 278 -13.39 -25.68 16.96
CA PRO A 278 -14.15 -26.48 17.91
C PRO A 278 -13.25 -27.04 19.01
N ILE A 279 -13.72 -27.00 20.27
CA ILE A 279 -12.88 -27.37 21.42
C ILE A 279 -12.39 -28.83 21.32
N ASP A 280 -13.22 -29.70 20.75
CA ASP A 280 -12.94 -31.14 20.59
C ASP A 280 -11.78 -31.40 19.60
N CYS A 281 -11.48 -30.45 18.72
CA CYS A 281 -10.41 -30.56 17.73
C CYS A 281 -9.07 -30.00 18.21
N LEU A 282 -8.98 -29.37 19.38
CA LEU A 282 -7.77 -28.67 19.81
C LEU A 282 -6.55 -29.57 19.91
N LYS A 283 -6.71 -30.82 20.37
CA LYS A 283 -5.61 -31.80 20.44
C LYS A 283 -5.05 -32.12 19.05
N GLN A 284 -5.91 -32.25 18.04
CA GLN A 284 -5.49 -32.53 16.67
C GLN A 284 -4.76 -31.31 16.08
N VAL A 285 -5.29 -30.10 16.30
CA VAL A 285 -4.63 -28.86 15.87
C VAL A 285 -3.25 -28.73 16.51
N GLN A 286 -3.13 -28.99 17.81
CA GLN A 286 -1.84 -28.97 18.52
C GLN A 286 -0.84 -29.96 17.91
N SER A 287 -1.27 -31.20 17.63
CA SER A 287 -0.44 -32.22 17.00
C SER A 287 0.09 -31.78 15.63
N VAL A 288 -0.77 -31.21 14.79
CA VAL A 288 -0.39 -30.74 13.44
C VAL A 288 0.59 -29.57 13.54
N LEU A 289 0.36 -28.62 14.46
CA LEU A 289 1.27 -27.48 14.65
C LEU A 289 2.65 -27.93 15.14
N ALA A 290 2.71 -28.92 16.03
CA ALA A 290 3.98 -29.49 16.49
C ALA A 290 4.74 -30.15 15.33
N GLU A 291 4.07 -31.00 14.55
CA GLU A 291 4.67 -31.66 13.38
C GLU A 291 5.18 -30.64 12.34
N MET A 292 4.40 -29.59 12.06
CA MET A 292 4.84 -28.50 11.19
C MET A 292 6.12 -27.84 11.71
N ASN A 293 6.17 -27.52 13.01
CA ASN A 293 7.33 -26.89 13.63
C ASN A 293 8.59 -27.76 13.54
N ASP A 294 8.45 -29.07 13.75
CA ASP A 294 9.56 -30.02 13.63
C ASP A 294 10.10 -30.08 12.21
N ARG A 295 9.19 -30.15 11.21
CA ARG A 295 9.57 -30.14 9.79
C ARG A 295 10.29 -28.85 9.38
N PHE A 296 9.80 -27.69 9.84
CA PHE A 296 10.45 -26.41 9.56
C PHE A 296 11.82 -26.28 10.24
N SER A 297 11.97 -26.81 11.46
CA SER A 297 13.23 -26.80 12.19
C SER A 297 14.29 -27.68 11.52
N ALA A 298 13.88 -28.86 11.03
CA ALA A 298 14.75 -29.76 10.26
C ALA A 298 15.23 -29.10 8.95
N ALA A 299 14.33 -28.45 8.20
CA ALA A 299 14.67 -27.76 6.95
C ALA A 299 15.70 -26.65 7.15
N ARG A 300 15.54 -25.81 8.20
CA ARG A 300 16.49 -24.75 8.52
C ARG A 300 17.88 -25.26 8.91
N SER A 301 17.94 -26.44 9.51
CA SER A 301 19.20 -27.05 9.95
C SER A 301 19.98 -27.64 8.77
N ALA A 302 19.29 -28.20 7.76
CA ALA A 302 19.90 -28.76 6.56
C ALA A 302 20.54 -27.69 5.66
N ASP A 303 19.90 -26.52 5.52
CA ASP A 303 20.45 -25.40 4.74
C ASP A 303 21.72 -24.82 5.36
N ALA A 304 21.83 -24.82 6.69
CA ALA A 304 23.02 -24.32 7.39
C ALA A 304 24.27 -25.20 7.17
N THR A 305 24.09 -26.48 6.86
CA THR A 305 25.19 -27.41 6.55
C THR A 305 25.65 -27.35 5.09
N ALA A 306 24.80 -26.93 4.15
CA ALA A 306 25.14 -26.83 2.73
C ALA A 306 26.01 -25.61 2.37
N VAL A 307 26.09 -24.60 3.25
CA VAL A 307 26.87 -23.37 3.03
C VAL A 307 28.35 -23.53 3.48
N LYS A 308 28.71 -24.66 4.09
CA LYS A 308 30.08 -24.91 4.61
C LYS A 308 30.90 -25.92 3.79
N SER A 309 30.41 -26.33 2.62
CA SER A 309 31.10 -27.28 1.71
C SER A 309 31.45 -26.63 0.39
#